data_AF-A0A3M7AQU1-F1
#
_entry.id   AF-A0A3M7AQU1-F1
#
_cell.length_a   1.000
_cell.length_b   1.000
_cell.length_c   1.000
_cell.angle_alpha   90.00
_cell.angle_beta   90.00
_cell.angle_gamma   90.00
#
_symmetry.space_group_name_H-M   'P 1'
#
loop_
_entity.id
_entity.type
_entity.pdbx_description
1 polymer ?
#
loop_
_entity_poly.entity_id
_entity_poly.type
_entity_poly.pdbx_seq_one_letter_code
_entity_poly.pdbx_strand_id
1 'polypeptide(L)'
;MAVDAVLSVADLERKDVDFELIKVDGKVGGALEDSLLVNGVIIDKDFSHPQMPSQVQDAKLAILTCAFEPPKPKTKHKLDITSVEEFRELQKYEQDKFAEMIAQIKDTGANVVICQWGFDDEANHLLLTNNLPAVRWVGGPEIELIAIATNGRIVPRFEDLSASKLGTAGTVREKTFGTTREKMLVIEDCANSRAVTCFLRGSNKMIIDEAKRSLHDALCVVRNLVVDNRIVYGGGAAEIACSLAVEREAVKETGLEQYPMRAFADALDSVPMALAENSGISPIEEVSELKARQGRGEGRGRLGVDCMQTGSN
;
A
#
# COMPACT_ATOMS: atom_id res chain seq x y z
N MET A 1 -7.39 5.38 10.11
CA MET A 1 -6.77 4.67 8.95
C MET A 1 -5.44 5.26 8.56
N ALA A 2 -5.36 6.46 7.95
CA ALA A 2 -4.07 7.01 7.49
C ALA A 2 -3.05 7.21 8.63
N VAL A 3 -3.49 7.77 9.76
CA VAL A 3 -2.65 7.97 10.95
C VAL A 3 -2.14 6.63 11.49
N ASP A 4 -3.03 5.64 11.66
CA ASP A 4 -2.68 4.31 12.18
C ASP A 4 -1.75 3.55 11.24
N ALA A 5 -1.94 3.69 9.92
CA ALA A 5 -1.08 3.08 8.92
C ALA A 5 0.34 3.65 8.99
N VAL A 6 0.48 4.98 9.04
CA VAL A 6 1.80 5.62 9.16
C VAL A 6 2.46 5.28 10.48
N LEU A 7 1.75 5.32 11.61
CA LEU A 7 2.31 5.02 12.92
C LEU A 7 2.80 3.55 13.04
N SER A 8 2.14 2.62 12.36
CA SER A 8 2.56 1.21 12.33
C SER A 8 3.90 1.00 11.61
N VAL A 9 4.21 1.85 10.63
CA VAL A 9 5.41 1.74 9.78
C VAL A 9 6.54 2.67 10.23
N ALA A 10 6.17 3.81 10.82
CA ALA A 10 7.06 4.90 11.17
C ALA A 10 8.18 4.45 12.10
N ASP A 11 9.40 4.83 11.74
CA ASP A 11 10.54 4.76 12.64
C ASP A 11 10.64 6.09 13.39
N LEU A 12 10.19 6.12 14.64
CA LEU A 12 10.20 7.33 15.46
C LEU A 12 11.60 7.81 15.84
N GLU A 13 12.60 6.92 15.85
CA GLU A 13 13.98 7.28 16.14
C GLU A 13 14.61 8.00 14.95
N ARG A 14 14.36 7.47 13.75
CA ARG A 14 14.86 8.08 12.50
C ARG A 14 13.97 9.20 11.96
N LYS A 15 12.75 9.33 12.47
CA LYS A 15 11.70 10.23 11.96
C LYS A 15 11.46 10.06 10.46
N ASP A 16 11.46 8.82 10.00
CA ASP A 16 11.20 8.50 8.59
C ASP A 16 10.09 7.46 8.47
N VAL A 17 9.38 7.57 7.35
CA VAL A 17 8.26 6.70 7.00
C VAL A 17 8.51 6.23 5.57
N ASP A 18 8.69 4.92 5.45
CA ASP A 18 8.85 4.28 4.15
C ASP A 18 7.48 3.92 3.57
N PHE A 19 7.14 4.52 2.43
CA PHE A 19 5.87 4.26 1.76
C PHE A 19 5.84 2.90 1.05
N GLU A 20 6.97 2.26 0.78
CA GLU A 20 7.00 0.93 0.16
C GLU A 20 6.36 -0.13 1.08
N LEU A 21 6.34 0.12 2.38
CA LEU A 21 5.74 -0.75 3.39
C LEU A 21 4.23 -0.55 3.56
N ILE A 22 3.65 0.49 2.93
CA ILE A 22 2.22 0.78 2.97
C ILE A 22 1.61 0.47 1.60
N LYS A 23 0.92 -0.66 1.48
CA LYS A 23 0.18 -1.00 0.25
C LYS A 23 -1.20 -0.35 0.31
N VAL A 24 -1.54 0.46 -0.70
CA VAL A 24 -2.91 0.96 -0.87
C VAL A 24 -3.57 0.19 -2.01
N ASP A 25 -4.45 -0.73 -1.65
CA ASP A 25 -5.21 -1.51 -2.62
C ASP A 25 -6.69 -1.15 -2.57
N GLY A 26 -7.40 -1.38 -3.67
CA GLY A 26 -8.79 -1.00 -3.75
C GLY A 26 -9.55 -1.85 -4.75
N LYS A 27 -10.73 -2.32 -4.31
CA LYS A 27 -11.56 -3.25 -5.06
C LYS A 27 -12.99 -2.75 -5.16
N VAL A 28 -13.55 -2.85 -6.36
CA VAL A 28 -14.94 -2.42 -6.62
C VAL A 28 -15.93 -3.31 -5.87
N GLY A 29 -16.96 -2.69 -5.31
CA GLY A 29 -18.06 -3.32 -4.59
C GLY A 29 -18.18 -2.80 -3.16
N GLY A 30 -19.41 -2.72 -2.65
CA GLY A 30 -19.69 -2.17 -1.32
C GLY A 30 -19.65 -0.63 -1.29
N ALA A 31 -19.56 -0.09 -0.08
CA ALA A 31 -19.43 1.33 0.21
C ALA A 31 -18.00 1.70 0.60
N LEU A 32 -17.68 3.00 0.62
CA LEU A 32 -16.41 3.50 1.14
C LEU A 32 -16.22 3.16 2.63
N GLU A 33 -17.31 3.06 3.38
CA GLU A 33 -17.31 2.71 4.80
C GLU A 33 -16.83 1.26 5.07
N ASP A 34 -16.91 0.38 4.06
CA ASP A 34 -16.43 -1.01 4.16
C ASP A 34 -14.89 -1.10 4.03
N SER A 35 -14.21 0.04 3.84
CA SER A 35 -12.75 0.11 3.76
C SER A 35 -12.12 -0.20 5.11
N LEU A 36 -11.01 -0.92 5.11
CA LEU A 36 -10.39 -1.44 6.32
C LEU A 36 -8.86 -1.40 6.24
N LEU A 37 -8.24 -1.21 7.40
CA LEU A 37 -6.79 -1.33 7.57
C LEU A 37 -6.47 -2.77 7.95
N VAL A 38 -5.62 -3.43 7.18
CA VAL A 38 -5.09 -4.75 7.51
C VAL A 38 -3.66 -4.61 7.98
N ASN A 39 -3.40 -5.13 9.18
CA ASN A 39 -2.05 -5.28 9.73
C ASN A 39 -1.38 -6.51 9.09
N GLY A 40 -0.93 -6.32 7.86
CA GLY A 40 -0.36 -7.36 7.03
C GLY A 40 -0.60 -7.08 5.55
N VAL A 41 -0.78 -8.15 4.77
CA VAL A 41 -0.77 -8.10 3.32
C VAL A 41 -2.06 -8.64 2.73
N ILE A 42 -2.64 -7.90 1.79
CA ILE A 42 -3.73 -8.39 0.95
C ILE A 42 -3.23 -8.60 -0.47
N ILE A 43 -3.63 -9.74 -1.04
CA ILE A 43 -3.30 -10.14 -2.40
C ILE A 43 -4.59 -10.47 -3.13
N ASP A 44 -4.75 -9.95 -4.34
CA ASP A 44 -5.88 -10.24 -5.22
C ASP A 44 -5.71 -11.60 -5.92
N LYS A 45 -5.58 -12.65 -5.10
CA LYS A 45 -5.43 -14.06 -5.50
C LYS A 45 -6.21 -14.95 -4.56
N ASP A 46 -6.70 -16.05 -5.12
CA ASP A 46 -7.31 -17.17 -4.44
C ASP A 46 -6.30 -18.29 -4.19
N PHE A 47 -6.67 -19.26 -3.36
CA PHE A 47 -5.93 -20.50 -3.28
C PHE A 47 -6.03 -21.26 -4.60
N SER A 48 -4.98 -21.96 -4.96
CA SER A 48 -4.85 -22.55 -6.30
C SER A 48 -5.89 -23.64 -6.58
N HIS A 49 -6.41 -24.31 -5.56
CA HIS A 49 -7.47 -25.32 -5.69
C HIS A 49 -8.66 -25.04 -4.75
N PRO A 50 -9.92 -25.14 -5.20
CA PRO A 50 -11.10 -24.81 -4.38
C PRO A 50 -11.29 -25.68 -3.13
N GLN A 51 -10.74 -26.89 -3.12
CA GLN A 51 -10.78 -27.80 -1.97
C GLN A 51 -9.70 -27.51 -0.93
N MET A 52 -8.77 -26.58 -1.20
CA MET A 52 -7.81 -26.14 -0.19
C MET A 52 -8.54 -25.44 0.97
N PRO A 53 -8.00 -25.53 2.20
CA PRO A 53 -8.59 -24.86 3.34
C PRO A 53 -8.61 -23.35 3.14
N SER A 54 -9.78 -22.73 3.34
CA SER A 54 -9.94 -21.27 3.24
C SER A 54 -9.24 -20.50 4.36
N GLN A 55 -8.78 -21.18 5.42
CA GLN A 55 -8.06 -20.56 6.52
C GLN A 55 -6.96 -21.49 7.03
N VAL A 56 -5.79 -20.93 7.27
CA VAL A 56 -4.63 -21.59 7.87
C VAL A 56 -4.17 -20.75 9.06
N GLN A 57 -4.13 -21.36 10.24
CA GLN A 57 -3.56 -20.77 11.46
C GLN A 57 -2.09 -21.18 11.61
N ASP A 58 -1.30 -20.34 12.29
CA ASP A 58 0.14 -20.51 12.49
C ASP A 58 0.86 -20.84 11.17
N ALA A 59 0.67 -19.96 10.19
CA ALA A 59 1.15 -20.15 8.84
C ALA A 59 2.66 -19.90 8.74
N LYS A 60 3.40 -20.97 8.43
CA LYS A 60 4.78 -20.92 7.95
C LYS A 60 4.78 -20.85 6.43
N LEU A 61 5.22 -19.72 5.89
CA LEU A 61 5.10 -19.36 4.48
C LEU A 61 6.40 -19.65 3.74
N ALA A 62 6.34 -20.51 2.71
CA ALA A 62 7.42 -20.68 1.76
C ALA A 62 7.23 -19.68 0.61
N ILE A 63 8.11 -18.70 0.52
CA ILE A 63 8.07 -17.64 -0.51
C ILE A 63 9.02 -18.03 -1.63
N LEU A 64 8.47 -18.43 -2.78
CA LEU A 64 9.19 -19.05 -3.88
C LEU A 64 9.13 -18.19 -5.14
N THR A 65 10.28 -17.98 -5.78
CA THR A 65 10.38 -17.39 -7.12
C THR A 65 10.77 -18.41 -8.19
N CYS A 66 10.97 -19.67 -7.82
CA CYS A 66 11.09 -20.77 -8.77
C CYS A 66 9.73 -21.17 -9.35
N ALA A 67 9.73 -21.60 -10.61
CA ALA A 67 8.58 -22.25 -11.20
C ALA A 67 8.46 -23.67 -10.65
N PHE A 68 7.24 -24.09 -10.33
CA PHE A 68 6.94 -25.45 -9.92
C PHE A 68 6.69 -26.29 -11.17
N GLU A 69 7.76 -26.55 -11.91
CA GLU A 69 7.76 -27.31 -13.17
C GLU A 69 8.96 -28.26 -13.20
N PRO A 70 8.88 -29.38 -13.94
CA PRO A 70 10.04 -30.23 -14.18
C PRO A 70 11.16 -29.39 -14.80
N PRO A 71 12.42 -29.58 -14.38
CA PRO A 71 13.53 -28.72 -14.77
C PRO A 71 13.75 -28.77 -16.29
N LYS A 72 13.32 -27.73 -16.99
CA LYS A 72 13.55 -27.55 -18.42
C LYS A 72 14.92 -26.90 -18.64
N PRO A 73 15.77 -27.45 -19.53
CA PRO A 73 16.98 -26.76 -19.95
C PRO A 73 16.65 -25.38 -20.51
N LYS A 74 17.42 -24.35 -20.14
CA LYS A 74 17.22 -22.98 -20.68
C LYS A 74 17.54 -22.88 -22.18
N THR A 75 18.32 -23.83 -22.69
CA THR A 75 18.65 -23.96 -24.11
C THR A 75 17.52 -24.67 -24.85
N LYS A 76 17.30 -24.33 -26.14
CA LYS A 76 16.34 -25.05 -27.00
C LYS A 76 16.67 -26.55 -26.99
N HIS A 77 15.82 -27.34 -26.35
CA HIS A 77 15.90 -28.79 -26.31
C HIS A 77 14.71 -29.36 -27.08
N LYS A 78 14.97 -30.32 -27.96
CA LYS A 78 13.93 -31.15 -28.57
C LYS A 78 14.04 -32.52 -27.93
N LEU A 79 12.99 -32.92 -27.23
CA LEU A 79 12.90 -34.23 -26.63
C LEU A 79 12.16 -35.12 -27.62
N ASP A 80 12.91 -35.91 -28.38
CA ASP A 80 12.39 -36.81 -29.39
C ASP A 80 12.05 -38.14 -28.72
N ILE A 81 10.74 -38.42 -28.59
CA ILE A 81 10.23 -39.65 -27.98
C ILE A 81 10.02 -40.67 -29.10
N THR A 82 10.77 -41.78 -29.06
CA THR A 82 10.75 -42.80 -30.13
C THR A 82 9.86 -43.99 -29.81
N SER A 83 9.63 -44.27 -28.51
CA SER A 83 8.83 -45.40 -28.06
C SER A 83 7.76 -45.02 -27.03
N VAL A 84 6.73 -45.86 -26.90
CA VAL A 84 5.68 -45.71 -25.88
C VAL A 84 6.22 -45.95 -24.46
N GLU A 85 7.30 -46.74 -24.34
CA GLU A 85 7.96 -47.02 -23.06
C GLU A 85 8.71 -45.79 -22.55
N GLU A 86 9.47 -45.10 -23.41
CA GLU A 86 10.13 -43.83 -23.10
C GLU A 86 9.12 -42.75 -22.65
N PHE A 87 7.94 -42.71 -23.29
CA PHE A 87 6.88 -41.79 -22.89
C PHE A 87 6.39 -42.06 -21.44
N ARG A 88 6.23 -43.34 -21.07
CA ARG A 88 5.82 -43.72 -19.72
C ARG A 88 6.90 -43.46 -18.68
N GLU A 89 8.16 -43.66 -19.02
CA GLU A 89 9.29 -43.32 -18.14
C GLU A 89 9.38 -41.82 -17.90
N LEU A 90 9.20 -41.00 -18.94
CA LEU A 90 9.17 -39.55 -18.82
C LEU A 90 8.02 -39.08 -17.92
N GLN A 91 6.83 -39.64 -18.08
CA GLN A 91 5.69 -39.29 -17.22
C GLN A 91 5.94 -39.65 -15.74
N LYS A 92 6.54 -40.82 -15.47
CA LYS A 92 6.95 -41.21 -14.11
C LYS A 92 8.01 -40.27 -13.55
N TYR A 93 9.02 -39.92 -14.36
CA TYR A 93 10.06 -38.98 -13.98
C TYR A 93 9.49 -37.61 -13.60
N GLU A 94 8.53 -37.08 -14.35
CA GLU A 94 7.86 -35.82 -14.02
C GLU A 94 7.10 -35.91 -12.67
N GLN A 95 6.36 -37.00 -12.45
CA GLN A 95 5.65 -37.22 -11.19
C GLN A 95 6.60 -37.36 -9.99
N ASP A 96 7.67 -38.11 -10.14
CA ASP A 96 8.68 -38.30 -9.10
C ASP A 96 9.37 -36.97 -8.78
N LYS A 97 9.69 -36.16 -9.80
CA LYS A 97 10.27 -34.81 -9.60
C LYS A 97 9.35 -33.87 -8.86
N PHE A 98 8.05 -33.88 -9.16
CA PHE A 98 7.08 -33.11 -8.39
C PHE A 98 6.99 -33.60 -6.95
N ALA A 99 6.94 -34.92 -6.73
CA ALA A 99 6.90 -35.50 -5.39
C ALA A 99 8.14 -35.11 -4.56
N GLU A 100 9.33 -35.13 -5.16
CA GLU A 100 10.57 -34.66 -4.53
C GLU A 100 10.49 -33.19 -4.11
N MET A 101 10.01 -32.30 -4.99
CA MET A 101 9.87 -30.87 -4.67
C MET A 101 8.87 -30.62 -3.53
N ILE A 102 7.75 -31.35 -3.52
CA ILE A 102 6.76 -31.26 -2.44
C ILE A 102 7.33 -31.78 -1.12
N ALA A 103 8.06 -32.89 -1.16
CA ALA A 103 8.71 -33.45 0.02
C ALA A 103 9.70 -32.45 0.63
N GLN A 104 10.53 -31.80 -0.19
CA GLN A 104 11.46 -30.76 0.27
C GLN A 104 10.75 -29.60 0.98
N ILE A 105 9.58 -29.17 0.47
CA ILE A 105 8.77 -28.14 1.14
C ILE A 105 8.27 -28.64 2.49
N LYS A 106 7.75 -29.87 2.55
CA LYS A 106 7.26 -30.46 3.80
C LYS A 106 8.33 -30.66 4.85
N ASP A 107 9.52 -31.11 4.44
CA ASP A 107 10.64 -31.34 5.34
C ASP A 107 11.09 -30.06 6.05
N THR A 108 10.86 -28.91 5.42
CA THR A 108 11.14 -27.60 6.04
C THR A 108 10.08 -27.17 7.05
N GLY A 109 8.93 -27.84 7.08
CA GLY A 109 7.80 -27.53 7.96
C GLY A 109 6.96 -26.34 7.51
N ALA A 110 6.96 -26.01 6.21
CA ALA A 110 6.11 -24.97 5.65
C ALA A 110 4.64 -25.44 5.58
N ASN A 111 3.72 -24.55 5.92
CA ASN A 111 2.28 -24.81 5.91
C ASN A 111 1.58 -24.18 4.70
N VAL A 112 2.15 -23.14 4.10
CA VAL A 112 1.57 -22.44 2.94
C VAL A 112 2.68 -22.11 1.95
N VAL A 113 2.40 -22.30 0.66
CA VAL A 113 3.34 -22.03 -0.43
C VAL A 113 2.87 -20.84 -1.25
N ILE A 114 3.75 -19.85 -1.45
CA ILE A 114 3.48 -18.67 -2.26
C ILE A 114 4.48 -18.67 -3.41
N CYS A 115 3.99 -18.82 -4.63
CA CYS A 115 4.80 -18.85 -5.85
C CYS A 115 4.58 -17.61 -6.70
N GLN A 116 5.67 -17.00 -7.16
CA GLN A 116 5.63 -15.92 -8.15
C GLN A 116 5.05 -16.40 -9.47
N TRP A 117 5.55 -17.55 -9.94
CA TRP A 117 5.14 -18.13 -11.20
C TRP A 117 3.95 -19.07 -11.03
N GLY A 118 3.23 -19.27 -12.14
CA GLY A 118 2.25 -20.33 -12.23
C GLY A 118 2.88 -21.71 -12.12
N PHE A 119 2.01 -22.69 -11.90
CA PHE A 119 2.37 -24.10 -11.97
C PHE A 119 1.18 -24.92 -12.47
N ASP A 120 1.50 -26.11 -12.98
CA ASP A 120 0.56 -26.99 -13.69
C ASP A 120 -0.51 -27.59 -12.77
N ASP A 121 -1.61 -28.04 -13.35
CA ASP A 121 -2.75 -28.61 -12.63
C ASP A 121 -2.40 -29.93 -11.92
N GLU A 122 -1.47 -30.71 -12.47
CA GLU A 122 -0.96 -31.94 -11.82
C GLU A 122 -0.22 -31.60 -10.52
N ALA A 123 0.62 -30.56 -10.53
CA ALA A 123 1.27 -30.06 -9.32
C ALA A 123 0.26 -29.53 -8.29
N ASN A 124 -0.79 -28.82 -8.73
CA ASN A 124 -1.89 -28.41 -7.85
C ASN A 124 -2.55 -29.59 -7.13
N HIS A 125 -2.87 -30.65 -7.87
CA HIS A 125 -3.50 -31.84 -7.30
C HIS A 125 -2.57 -32.55 -6.31
N LEU A 126 -1.27 -32.64 -6.63
CA LEU A 126 -0.27 -33.22 -5.73
C LEU A 126 -0.11 -32.39 -4.46
N LEU A 127 -0.07 -31.06 -4.55
CA LEU A 127 0.00 -30.16 -3.39
C LEU A 127 -1.23 -30.31 -2.49
N LEU A 128 -2.43 -30.42 -3.08
CA LEU A 128 -3.67 -30.68 -2.36
C LEU A 128 -3.64 -32.02 -1.63
N THR A 129 -3.26 -33.11 -2.32
CA THR A 129 -3.14 -34.45 -1.72
C THR A 129 -2.19 -34.45 -0.53
N ASN A 130 -1.21 -33.56 -0.58
CA ASN A 130 -0.20 -33.36 0.44
C ASN A 130 -0.61 -32.35 1.53
N ASN A 131 -1.83 -31.81 1.52
CA ASN A 131 -2.32 -30.79 2.45
C ASN A 131 -1.45 -29.52 2.50
N LEU A 132 -0.94 -29.08 1.35
CA LEU A 132 -0.18 -27.83 1.21
C LEU A 132 -0.97 -26.81 0.39
N PRO A 133 -1.66 -25.86 1.04
CA PRO A 133 -2.25 -24.71 0.39
C PRO A 133 -1.20 -23.92 -0.38
N ALA A 134 -1.51 -23.61 -1.64
CA ALA A 134 -0.60 -22.90 -2.52
C ALA A 134 -1.29 -21.73 -3.22
N VAL A 135 -0.52 -20.69 -3.49
CA VAL A 135 -0.93 -19.50 -4.23
C VAL A 135 0.01 -19.35 -5.42
N ARG A 136 -0.57 -19.13 -6.60
CA ARG A 136 0.15 -18.99 -7.87
C ARG A 136 0.00 -17.58 -8.43
N TRP A 137 0.93 -17.18 -9.29
CA TRP A 137 0.89 -15.90 -10.02
C TRP A 137 0.90 -14.67 -9.10
N VAL A 138 1.68 -14.70 -8.02
CA VAL A 138 1.83 -13.53 -7.14
C VAL A 138 2.78 -12.53 -7.78
N GLY A 139 2.41 -11.24 -7.74
CA GLY A 139 3.25 -10.18 -8.32
C GLY A 139 4.61 -10.06 -7.62
N GLY A 140 5.64 -9.63 -8.36
CA GLY A 140 6.97 -9.39 -7.79
C GLY A 140 6.96 -8.44 -6.57
N PRO A 141 6.38 -7.23 -6.68
CA PRO A 141 6.28 -6.31 -5.54
C PRO A 141 5.48 -6.88 -4.36
N GLU A 142 4.47 -7.72 -4.65
CA GLU A 142 3.66 -8.35 -3.60
C GLU A 142 4.48 -9.40 -2.83
N ILE A 143 5.32 -10.17 -3.53
CA ILE A 143 6.23 -11.13 -2.89
C ILE A 143 7.23 -10.45 -1.97
N GLU A 144 7.80 -9.32 -2.39
CA GLU A 144 8.71 -8.54 -1.56
C GLU A 144 8.01 -8.03 -0.30
N LEU A 145 6.79 -7.53 -0.44
CA LEU A 145 6.00 -7.04 0.67
C LEU A 145 5.59 -8.16 1.64
N ILE A 146 5.25 -9.36 1.14
CA ILE A 146 5.00 -10.56 1.96
C ILE A 146 6.28 -10.99 2.70
N ALA A 147 7.43 -10.97 2.02
CA ALA A 147 8.71 -11.32 2.63
C ALA A 147 9.04 -10.38 3.79
N ILE A 148 8.86 -9.06 3.60
CA ILE A 148 9.10 -8.07 4.65
C ILE A 148 8.10 -8.21 5.81
N ALA A 149 6.81 -8.39 5.50
CA ALA A 149 5.76 -8.54 6.51
C ALA A 149 6.00 -9.78 7.38
N THR A 150 6.30 -10.92 6.75
CA THR A 150 6.39 -12.22 7.43
C THR A 150 7.80 -12.53 7.94
N ASN A 151 8.76 -11.62 7.70
CA ASN A 151 10.19 -11.80 7.94
C ASN A 151 10.77 -13.06 7.24
N GLY A 152 10.17 -13.45 6.12
CA GLY A 152 10.59 -14.57 5.29
C GLY A 152 11.63 -14.15 4.26
N ARG A 153 12.43 -15.10 3.77
CA ARG A 153 13.35 -14.86 2.65
C ARG A 153 12.77 -15.40 1.37
N ILE A 154 12.93 -14.65 0.29
CA ILE A 154 12.55 -15.08 -1.05
C ILE A 154 13.54 -16.17 -1.49
N VAL A 155 13.02 -17.36 -1.79
CA VAL A 155 13.82 -18.53 -2.16
C VAL A 155 13.75 -18.77 -3.68
N PRO A 156 14.90 -18.71 -4.40
CA PRO A 156 14.94 -18.87 -5.84
C PRO A 156 15.02 -20.32 -6.34
N ARG A 157 15.36 -21.28 -5.46
CA ARG A 157 15.52 -22.70 -5.77
C ARG A 157 15.00 -23.58 -4.63
N PHE A 158 14.35 -24.70 -4.95
CA PHE A 158 13.81 -25.62 -3.94
C PHE A 158 14.89 -26.20 -3.01
N GLU A 159 16.08 -26.47 -3.54
CA GLU A 159 17.23 -26.99 -2.78
C GLU A 159 17.71 -26.04 -1.67
N ASP A 160 17.48 -24.73 -1.84
CA ASP A 160 17.86 -23.70 -0.89
C ASP A 160 16.81 -23.49 0.21
N LEU A 161 15.67 -24.18 0.13
CA LEU A 161 14.60 -24.03 1.10
C LEU A 161 15.03 -24.61 2.45
N SER A 162 14.89 -23.83 3.52
CA SER A 162 15.22 -24.24 4.87
C SER A 162 14.23 -23.61 5.84
N ALA A 163 14.01 -24.24 7.00
CA ALA A 163 13.09 -23.74 8.01
C ALA A 163 13.42 -22.29 8.47
N SER A 164 14.71 -21.91 8.42
CA SER A 164 15.18 -20.56 8.79
C SER A 164 14.78 -19.46 7.80
N LYS A 165 14.41 -19.83 6.57
CA LYS A 165 14.04 -18.89 5.50
C LYS A 165 12.53 -18.72 5.36
N LEU A 166 11.73 -19.49 6.11
CA LEU A 166 10.27 -19.42 6.05
C LEU A 166 9.76 -18.13 6.71
N GLY A 167 8.73 -17.54 6.11
CA GLY A 167 7.98 -16.46 6.72
C GLY A 167 7.05 -16.98 7.81
N THR A 168 6.76 -16.15 8.80
CA THR A 168 5.83 -16.46 9.89
C THR A 168 4.66 -15.48 9.91
N ALA A 169 3.45 -16.02 9.86
CA ALA A 169 2.18 -15.29 9.97
C ALA A 169 1.21 -16.04 10.87
N GLY A 170 0.43 -15.32 11.68
CA GLY A 170 -0.54 -15.94 12.57
C GLY A 170 -1.73 -16.52 11.80
N THR A 171 -2.27 -15.78 10.84
CA THR A 171 -3.42 -16.26 10.05
C THR A 171 -3.30 -15.92 8.58
N VAL A 172 -3.50 -16.92 7.72
CA VAL A 172 -3.72 -16.74 6.29
C VAL A 172 -5.15 -17.17 5.99
N ARG A 173 -5.99 -16.23 5.55
CA ARG A 173 -7.39 -16.48 5.26
C ARG A 173 -7.78 -15.97 3.89
N GLU A 174 -8.59 -16.77 3.21
CA GLU A 174 -9.26 -16.38 2.00
C GLU A 174 -10.58 -15.69 2.39
N LYS A 175 -10.68 -14.39 2.11
CA LYS A 175 -11.86 -13.58 2.41
C LYS A 175 -12.56 -13.20 1.12
N THR A 176 -13.83 -13.57 1.03
CA THR A 176 -14.70 -13.13 -0.06
C THR A 176 -15.16 -11.71 0.22
N PHE A 177 -14.94 -10.79 -0.72
CA PHE A 177 -15.31 -9.40 -0.53
C PHE A 177 -16.38 -8.93 -1.51
N GLY A 178 -17.60 -8.70 -1.01
CA GLY A 178 -18.72 -8.18 -1.77
C GLY A 178 -19.61 -9.26 -2.39
N THR A 179 -20.36 -8.88 -3.42
CA THR A 179 -21.33 -9.74 -4.13
C THR A 179 -20.73 -10.46 -5.35
N THR A 180 -19.70 -9.86 -5.96
CA THR A 180 -18.81 -10.56 -6.89
C THR A 180 -18.06 -11.61 -6.08
N ARG A 181 -18.16 -12.89 -6.46
CA ARG A 181 -17.55 -14.06 -5.76
C ARG A 181 -16.02 -14.07 -5.77
N GLU A 182 -15.40 -12.91 -5.88
CA GLU A 182 -13.96 -12.75 -5.90
C GLU A 182 -13.43 -12.88 -4.48
N LYS A 183 -12.43 -13.75 -4.35
CA LYS A 183 -11.79 -14.07 -3.10
C LYS A 183 -10.41 -13.46 -3.10
N MET A 184 -10.03 -12.89 -1.96
CA MET A 184 -8.70 -12.32 -1.78
C MET A 184 -8.04 -12.98 -0.58
N LEU A 185 -6.74 -13.19 -0.70
CA LEU A 185 -5.94 -13.72 0.38
C LEU A 185 -5.53 -12.58 1.31
N VAL A 186 -5.85 -12.74 2.58
CA VAL A 186 -5.48 -11.83 3.65
C VAL A 186 -4.51 -12.55 4.57
N ILE A 187 -3.31 -12.00 4.70
CA ILE A 187 -2.26 -12.48 5.58
C ILE A 187 -2.18 -11.49 6.75
N GLU A 188 -2.52 -11.97 7.96
CA GLU A 188 -2.61 -11.19 9.19
C GLU A 188 -1.68 -11.76 10.27
N ASP A 189 -1.40 -10.94 11.29
CA ASP A 189 -0.57 -11.29 12.45
C ASP A 189 0.85 -11.73 12.04
N CYS A 190 1.46 -10.99 11.12
CA CYS A 190 2.82 -11.25 10.69
C CYS A 190 3.85 -10.92 11.79
N ALA A 191 4.97 -11.64 11.81
CA ALA A 191 6.04 -11.41 12.80
C ALA A 191 6.60 -9.97 12.77
N ASN A 192 6.53 -9.31 11.63
CA ASN A 192 6.89 -7.90 11.48
C ASN A 192 5.63 -7.08 11.13
N SER A 193 5.14 -6.30 12.09
CA SER A 193 3.96 -5.45 11.93
C SER A 193 4.19 -4.18 11.09
N ARG A 194 5.40 -4.02 10.52
CA ARG A 194 5.78 -2.81 9.76
C ARG A 194 5.23 -2.76 8.34
N ALA A 195 4.61 -3.81 7.84
CA ALA A 195 3.92 -3.79 6.55
C ALA A 195 2.41 -3.76 6.77
N VAL A 196 1.75 -2.75 6.23
CA VAL A 196 0.31 -2.55 6.37
C VAL A 196 -0.34 -2.37 5.02
N THR A 197 -1.57 -2.87 4.89
CA THR A 197 -2.37 -2.70 3.68
C THR A 197 -3.63 -1.91 3.99
N CYS A 198 -3.77 -0.74 3.37
CA CYS A 198 -5.01 0.01 3.34
C CYS A 198 -5.89 -0.55 2.23
N PHE A 199 -6.99 -1.21 2.60
CA PHE A 199 -7.90 -1.82 1.65
C PHE A 199 -9.15 -0.97 1.48
N LEU A 200 -9.29 -0.38 0.30
CA LEU A 200 -10.38 0.53 -0.02
C LEU A 200 -11.49 -0.19 -0.79
N ARG A 201 -12.73 0.11 -0.41
CA ARG A 201 -13.94 -0.34 -1.09
C ARG A 201 -14.69 0.84 -1.65
N GLY A 202 -15.52 0.59 -2.66
CA GLY A 202 -16.29 1.65 -3.29
C GLY A 202 -17.18 1.13 -4.38
N SER A 203 -18.29 1.83 -4.61
CA SER A 203 -19.33 1.39 -5.53
C SER A 203 -18.91 1.48 -6.99
N ASN A 204 -17.96 2.38 -7.31
CA ASN A 204 -17.43 2.58 -8.65
C ASN A 204 -15.90 2.72 -8.57
N LYS A 205 -15.22 2.29 -9.64
CA LYS A 205 -13.77 2.43 -9.79
C LYS A 205 -13.31 3.89 -9.65
N MET A 206 -14.07 4.86 -10.20
CA MET A 206 -13.71 6.28 -10.06
C MET A 206 -13.66 6.75 -8.59
N ILE A 207 -14.59 6.26 -7.76
CA ILE A 207 -14.62 6.59 -6.32
C ILE A 207 -13.40 5.98 -5.62
N ILE A 208 -13.01 4.77 -5.99
CA ILE A 208 -11.85 4.09 -5.41
C ILE A 208 -10.57 4.79 -5.80
N ASP A 209 -10.40 5.15 -7.08
CA ASP A 209 -9.19 5.83 -7.55
C ASP A 209 -9.05 7.22 -6.88
N GLU A 210 -10.17 7.94 -6.69
CA GLU A 210 -10.19 9.20 -5.94
C GLU A 210 -9.90 8.99 -4.45
N ALA A 211 -10.47 7.96 -3.83
CA ALA A 211 -10.20 7.63 -2.44
C ALA A 211 -8.74 7.18 -2.22
N LYS A 212 -8.15 6.44 -3.17
CA LYS A 212 -6.72 6.08 -3.15
C LYS A 212 -5.85 7.33 -3.18
N ARG A 213 -6.18 8.29 -4.05
CA ARG A 213 -5.46 9.57 -4.15
C ARG A 213 -5.61 10.39 -2.87
N SER A 214 -6.83 10.55 -2.38
CA SER A 214 -7.12 11.25 -1.11
C SER A 214 -6.39 10.63 0.08
N LEU A 215 -6.33 9.30 0.13
CA LEU A 215 -5.61 8.59 1.18
C LEU A 215 -4.08 8.78 1.04
N HIS A 216 -3.56 8.77 -0.17
CA HIS A 216 -2.14 9.05 -0.41
C HIS A 216 -1.74 10.45 0.06
N ASP A 217 -2.55 11.46 -0.22
CA ASP A 217 -2.32 12.83 0.26
C ASP A 217 -2.34 12.88 1.79
N ALA A 218 -3.29 12.20 2.44
CA ALA A 218 -3.35 12.09 3.89
C ALA A 218 -2.12 11.38 4.49
N LEU A 219 -1.65 10.29 3.86
CA LEU A 219 -0.43 9.58 4.27
C LEU A 219 0.81 10.50 4.18
N CYS A 220 0.91 11.31 3.12
CA CYS A 220 1.96 12.31 2.95
C CYS A 220 1.93 13.39 4.04
N VAL A 221 0.76 13.90 4.40
CA VAL A 221 0.62 14.89 5.48
C VAL A 221 1.05 14.30 6.83
N VAL A 222 0.64 13.07 7.14
CA VAL A 222 1.03 12.41 8.39
C VAL A 222 2.53 12.12 8.41
N ARG A 223 3.13 11.73 7.27
CA ARG A 223 4.59 11.59 7.16
C ARG A 223 5.30 12.90 7.48
N ASN A 224 4.84 14.03 6.93
CA ASN A 224 5.43 15.34 7.20
C ASN A 224 5.42 15.66 8.69
N LEU A 225 4.34 15.32 9.39
CA LEU A 225 4.21 15.47 10.85
C LEU A 225 5.18 14.59 11.66
N VAL A 226 5.54 13.40 11.14
CA VAL A 226 6.54 12.52 11.76
C VAL A 226 7.94 13.10 11.60
N VAL A 227 8.26 13.63 10.41
CA VAL A 227 9.54 14.28 10.12
C VAL A 227 9.69 15.55 10.96
N ASP A 228 8.66 16.40 10.94
CA ASP A 228 8.62 17.68 11.62
C ASP A 228 7.22 17.96 12.18
N ASN A 229 7.14 18.18 13.49
CA ASN A 229 5.88 18.36 14.21
C ASN A 229 5.35 19.81 14.15
N ARG A 230 5.94 20.67 13.32
CA ARG A 230 5.47 22.05 13.13
C ARG A 230 4.26 22.06 12.18
N ILE A 231 3.23 22.79 12.59
CA ILE A 231 2.01 23.01 11.79
C ILE A 231 1.76 24.49 11.62
N VAL A 232 1.15 24.83 10.48
CA VAL A 232 0.61 26.16 10.19
C VAL A 232 -0.89 26.04 9.95
N TYR A 233 -1.63 27.09 10.29
CA TYR A 233 -3.06 27.15 10.04
C TYR A 233 -3.27 27.56 8.59
N GLY A 234 -3.94 26.70 7.82
CA GLY A 234 -4.21 26.91 6.39
C GLY A 234 -5.43 27.81 6.16
N GLY A 235 -6.19 27.51 5.10
CA GLY A 235 -7.38 28.30 4.74
C GLY A 235 -7.04 29.74 4.32
N GLY A 236 -5.82 29.98 3.82
CA GLY A 236 -5.33 31.32 3.50
C GLY A 236 -4.77 32.10 4.68
N ALA A 237 -4.87 31.59 5.92
CA ALA A 237 -4.43 32.33 7.11
C ALA A 237 -2.90 32.55 7.12
N ALA A 238 -2.14 31.51 6.76
CA ALA A 238 -0.69 31.58 6.66
C ALA A 238 -0.23 32.52 5.54
N GLU A 239 -0.91 32.49 4.40
CA GLU A 239 -0.64 33.36 3.24
C GLU A 239 -0.88 34.83 3.60
N ILE A 240 -2.00 35.15 4.27
CA ILE A 240 -2.31 36.51 4.75
C ILE A 240 -1.28 36.98 5.78
N ALA A 241 -0.90 36.12 6.72
CA ALA A 241 0.09 36.47 7.73
C ALA A 241 1.46 36.78 7.11
N CYS A 242 1.87 35.99 6.11
CA CYS A 242 3.08 36.23 5.33
C CYS A 242 2.97 37.51 4.49
N SER A 243 1.84 37.75 3.84
CA SER A 243 1.55 38.96 3.06
C SER A 243 1.72 40.22 3.91
N LEU A 244 1.09 40.27 5.09
CA LEU A 244 1.23 41.38 6.04
C LEU A 244 2.67 41.56 6.55
N ALA A 245 3.41 40.48 6.77
CA ALA A 245 4.80 40.54 7.20
C ALA A 245 5.69 41.12 6.08
N VAL A 246 5.52 40.66 4.84
CA VAL A 246 6.26 41.16 3.68
C VAL A 246 5.93 42.62 3.39
N GLU A 247 4.65 43.02 3.47
CA GLU A 247 4.25 44.43 3.32
C GLU A 247 4.93 45.33 4.37
N ARG A 248 5.01 44.88 5.63
CA ARG A 248 5.68 45.62 6.71
C ARG A 248 7.17 45.81 6.46
N GLU A 249 7.86 44.79 5.96
CA GLU A 249 9.28 44.91 5.58
C GLU A 249 9.45 45.77 4.33
N ALA A 250 8.56 45.63 3.33
CA ALA A 250 8.58 46.44 2.12
C ALA A 250 8.45 47.95 2.42
N VAL A 251 7.71 48.33 3.45
CA VAL A 251 7.60 49.74 3.89
C VAL A 251 8.91 50.28 4.48
N LYS A 252 9.73 49.43 5.11
CA LYS A 252 11.03 49.83 5.66
C LYS A 252 12.08 50.02 4.57
N GLU A 253 11.97 49.28 3.48
CA GLU A 253 12.87 49.40 2.33
C GLU A 253 12.59 50.66 1.53
N THR A 254 13.63 51.45 1.27
CA THR A 254 13.56 52.71 0.50
C THR A 254 13.98 52.54 -0.96
N GLY A 255 14.53 51.38 -1.33
CA GLY A 255 15.05 51.09 -2.66
C GLY A 255 14.00 50.58 -3.65
N LEU A 256 14.47 50.24 -4.85
CA LEU A 256 13.64 49.63 -5.91
C LEU A 256 13.09 48.24 -5.52
N GLU A 257 13.68 47.61 -4.50
CA GLU A 257 13.28 46.30 -3.98
C GLU A 257 11.90 46.31 -3.29
N GLN A 258 11.40 47.49 -2.89
CA GLN A 258 10.07 47.64 -2.33
C GLN A 258 8.96 47.18 -3.29
N TYR A 259 9.11 47.41 -4.61
CA TYR A 259 8.07 47.06 -5.58
C TYR A 259 7.91 45.55 -5.76
N PRO A 260 8.99 44.77 -5.98
CA PRO A 260 8.91 43.30 -5.96
C PRO A 260 8.36 42.72 -4.67
N MET A 261 8.72 43.27 -3.50
CA MET A 261 8.20 42.78 -2.22
C MET A 261 6.69 42.99 -2.09
N ARG A 262 6.18 44.16 -2.50
CA ARG A 262 4.72 44.40 -2.54
C ARG A 262 4.02 43.49 -3.54
N ALA A 263 4.59 43.33 -4.73
CA ALA A 263 4.03 42.41 -5.72
C ALA A 263 3.99 40.96 -5.22
N PHE A 264 4.97 40.55 -4.39
CA PHE A 264 4.96 39.24 -3.75
C PHE A 264 3.87 39.12 -2.68
N ALA A 265 3.66 40.15 -1.87
CA ALA A 265 2.55 40.19 -0.91
C ALA A 265 1.19 40.11 -1.61
N ASP A 266 0.99 40.89 -2.67
CA ASP A 266 -0.23 40.85 -3.49
C ASP A 266 -0.44 39.45 -4.11
N ALA A 267 0.65 38.78 -4.52
CA ALA A 267 0.59 37.42 -5.04
C ALA A 267 0.17 36.40 -3.98
N LEU A 268 0.61 36.56 -2.71
CA LEU A 268 0.17 35.70 -1.61
C LEU A 268 -1.34 35.81 -1.36
N ASP A 269 -1.92 36.99 -1.54
CA ASP A 269 -3.36 37.19 -1.36
C ASP A 269 -4.22 36.49 -2.43
N SER A 270 -3.63 36.09 -3.56
CA SER A 270 -4.37 35.37 -4.62
C SER A 270 -4.93 34.03 -4.13
N VAL A 271 -4.27 33.36 -3.19
CA VAL A 271 -4.71 32.08 -2.61
C VAL A 271 -5.98 32.22 -1.77
N PRO A 272 -6.05 33.07 -0.73
CA PRO A 272 -7.28 33.29 0.02
C PRO A 272 -8.39 33.90 -0.85
N MET A 273 -8.06 34.75 -1.83
CA MET A 273 -9.05 35.26 -2.78
C MET A 273 -9.68 34.13 -3.60
N ALA A 274 -8.88 33.21 -4.14
CA ALA A 274 -9.38 32.05 -4.88
C ALA A 274 -10.20 31.11 -3.99
N LEU A 275 -9.83 30.93 -2.72
CA LEU A 275 -10.61 30.14 -1.77
C LEU A 275 -11.98 30.77 -1.50
N ALA A 276 -12.03 32.09 -1.30
CA ALA A 276 -13.29 32.82 -1.11
C ALA A 276 -14.17 32.75 -2.36
N GLU A 277 -13.60 32.94 -3.55
CA GLU A 277 -14.33 32.87 -4.83
C GLU A 277 -14.94 31.49 -5.06
N ASN A 278 -14.16 30.42 -4.86
CA ASN A 278 -14.63 29.04 -4.97
C ASN A 278 -15.71 28.68 -3.94
N SER A 279 -15.77 29.43 -2.83
CA SER A 279 -16.76 29.27 -1.76
C SER A 279 -17.99 30.17 -1.93
N GLY A 280 -18.04 30.99 -3.00
CA GLY A 280 -19.14 31.91 -3.28
C GLY A 280 -19.16 33.16 -2.38
N ILE A 281 -18.07 33.46 -1.69
CA ILE A 281 -17.90 34.63 -0.83
C ILE A 281 -17.25 35.75 -1.65
N SER A 282 -17.54 37.02 -1.34
CA SER A 282 -16.89 38.17 -1.97
C SER A 282 -15.38 38.17 -1.63
N PRO A 283 -14.48 37.92 -2.61
CA PRO A 283 -13.05 37.73 -2.31
C PRO A 283 -12.40 38.98 -1.73
N ILE A 284 -12.80 40.15 -2.21
CA ILE A 284 -12.24 41.44 -1.80
C ILE A 284 -12.65 41.77 -0.36
N GLU A 285 -13.92 41.56 -0.02
CA GLU A 285 -14.45 41.88 1.31
C GLU A 285 -13.83 40.96 2.36
N GLU A 286 -13.83 39.64 2.10
CA GLU A 286 -13.31 38.64 3.04
C GLU A 286 -11.82 38.83 3.29
N VAL A 287 -11.00 38.96 2.25
CA VAL A 287 -9.55 39.13 2.42
C VAL A 287 -9.22 40.47 3.10
N SER A 288 -9.97 41.53 2.82
CA SER A 288 -9.79 42.83 3.48
C SER A 288 -10.14 42.75 4.96
N GLU A 289 -11.24 42.06 5.32
CA GLU A 289 -11.63 41.84 6.71
C GLU A 289 -10.58 41.01 7.45
N LEU A 290 -10.15 39.89 6.87
CA LEU A 290 -9.15 38.99 7.46
C LEU A 290 -7.80 39.70 7.65
N LYS A 291 -7.34 40.47 6.65
CA LYS A 291 -6.14 41.31 6.78
C LYS A 291 -6.28 42.34 7.90
N ALA A 292 -7.43 42.99 8.02
CA ALA A 292 -7.67 43.98 9.08
C ALA A 292 -7.64 43.33 10.48
N ARG A 293 -8.28 42.17 10.65
CA ARG A 293 -8.31 41.43 11.92
C ARG A 293 -6.92 40.91 12.29
N GLN A 294 -6.23 40.23 11.38
CA GLN A 294 -4.86 39.77 11.60
C GLN A 294 -3.89 40.95 11.85
N GLY A 295 -4.07 42.07 11.15
CA GLY A 295 -3.27 43.28 11.31
C GLY A 295 -3.38 43.90 12.70
N ARG A 296 -4.55 43.79 13.35
CA ARG A 296 -4.78 44.19 14.76
C ARG A 296 -4.19 43.21 15.78
N GLY A 297 -3.62 42.09 15.32
CA GLY A 297 -3.06 41.04 16.18
C GLY A 297 -4.10 40.04 16.66
N GLU A 298 -5.33 40.08 16.15
CA GLU A 298 -6.35 39.08 16.46
C GLU A 298 -5.94 37.72 15.86
N GLY A 299 -6.11 36.66 16.64
CA GLY A 299 -5.91 35.29 16.17
C GLY A 299 -4.47 34.86 15.85
N ARG A 300 -3.43 35.70 16.01
CA ARG A 300 -2.00 35.33 15.80
C ARG A 300 -1.73 34.56 14.49
N GLY A 301 -2.32 34.99 13.38
CA GLY A 301 -2.15 34.34 12.07
C GLY A 301 -2.94 33.02 11.88
N ARG A 302 -3.99 32.81 12.68
CA ARG A 302 -4.87 31.63 12.60
C ARG A 302 -6.21 31.89 11.90
N LEU A 303 -6.51 33.15 11.58
CA LEU A 303 -7.77 33.56 10.96
C LEU A 303 -7.67 33.39 9.45
N GLY A 304 -8.45 32.48 8.88
CA GLY A 304 -8.49 32.19 7.44
C GLY A 304 -9.88 32.39 6.86
N VAL A 305 -10.05 32.01 5.59
CA VAL A 305 -11.34 32.00 4.91
C VAL A 305 -12.15 30.78 5.37
N ASP A 306 -13.38 30.99 5.84
CA ASP A 306 -14.30 29.89 6.19
C ASP A 306 -15.02 29.41 4.93
N CYS A 307 -14.38 28.50 4.20
CA CYS A 307 -14.95 27.93 2.98
C CYS A 307 -16.24 27.11 3.23
N MET A 308 -16.48 26.68 4.47
CA MET A 308 -17.64 25.86 4.84
C MET A 308 -18.80 26.69 5.40
N GLN A 309 -18.60 28.00 5.61
CA GLN A 309 -19.58 28.93 6.18
C GLN A 309 -20.20 28.44 7.50
N THR A 310 -19.40 27.73 8.30
CA THR A 310 -19.83 27.15 9.57
C THR A 310 -19.71 28.12 10.75
N GLY A 311 -19.08 29.28 10.54
CA GLY A 311 -18.92 30.33 11.54
C GLY A 311 -17.80 30.06 12.55
N SER A 312 -16.84 29.21 12.19
CA SER A 312 -15.73 28.79 13.08
C SER A 312 -14.44 29.60 12.91
N ASN A 313 -14.50 30.75 12.22
CA ASN A 313 -13.38 31.66 11.98
C ASN A 313 -12.93 32.45 13.21
#